data_AF-A0A2E9VLT4-F1
#
_entry.id   AF-A0A2E9VLT4-F1
#
_cell.length_a   1.000
_cell.length_b   1.000
_cell.length_c   1.000
_cell.angle_alpha   90.00
_cell.angle_beta   90.00
_cell.angle_gamma   90.00
#
_symmetry.space_group_name_H-M   'P 1'
#
loop_
_entity.id
_entity.type
_entity.pdbx_description
1 polymer ?
#
loop_
_entity_poly.entity_id
_entity_poly.type
_entity_poly.pdbx_seq_one_letter_code
_entity_poly.pdbx_strand_id
1 'polypeptide(L)'
;MQIFEDSKSDLAGIGFVFTDDDPFVGVDLDHCLEPETGNLLPWVSEIVDLLDSYTEISPSGTGVKIILESSGMLPGRRKSSLGVEIYSSGRYFTITGHVFNEHSLIHKRTDQIQQIHKTLFPPSPTNTDSISKYAMGQQTASDEQILTRAKAAKNGWKFRQLCEGALSHHSGNASEADLSLCRILAFWCGPCPEQIDRIFRRSALFRPKWDEKHYGDGCTYGQGTVCKAIEAQEKENNFFKWRHGTAGIR
;
A
#
# COMPACT_ATOMS: atom_id res chain seq x y z
N MET A 1 3.44 -32.23 -1.37
CA MET A 1 4.69 -31.53 -1.01
C MET A 1 5.65 -31.68 -2.16
N GLN A 2 5.76 -30.66 -3.03
CA GLN A 2 6.77 -30.64 -4.08
C GLN A 2 7.98 -29.87 -3.54
N ILE A 3 9.08 -30.57 -3.34
CA ILE A 3 10.38 -29.96 -3.05
C ILE A 3 11.01 -29.66 -4.40
N PHE A 4 11.20 -28.38 -4.73
CA PHE A 4 11.99 -27.98 -5.88
C PHE A 4 13.46 -27.97 -5.47
N GLU A 5 14.22 -28.93 -5.97
CA GLU A 5 15.68 -28.97 -5.83
C GLU A 5 16.28 -28.79 -7.22
N ASP A 6 16.75 -27.57 -7.52
CA ASP A 6 17.50 -27.27 -8.74
C ASP A 6 18.98 -27.24 -8.38
N SER A 7 19.73 -28.22 -8.88
CA SER A 7 21.10 -28.46 -8.49
C SER A 7 22.06 -27.47 -9.16
N LYS A 8 22.51 -26.44 -8.42
CA LYS A 8 23.92 -25.97 -8.31
C LYS A 8 24.05 -24.71 -7.41
N SER A 9 24.98 -24.79 -6.45
CA SER A 9 25.58 -23.75 -5.59
C SER A 9 24.82 -23.30 -4.33
N ASP A 10 25.51 -23.40 -3.20
CA ASP A 10 25.25 -22.93 -1.83
C ASP A 10 23.97 -22.11 -1.63
N LEU A 11 22.86 -22.80 -1.34
CA LEU A 11 21.63 -22.14 -0.89
C LEU A 11 21.85 -21.56 0.52
N ALA A 12 21.54 -20.28 0.69
CA ALA A 12 21.68 -19.58 1.97
C ALA A 12 20.66 -20.02 3.04
N GLY A 13 19.59 -20.73 2.64
CA GLY A 13 18.54 -21.19 3.55
C GLY A 13 17.38 -21.85 2.85
N ILE A 14 16.37 -22.25 3.64
CA ILE A 14 15.14 -22.90 3.18
C ILE A 14 14.04 -21.84 3.05
N GLY A 15 13.16 -21.99 2.06
CA GLY A 15 11.96 -21.18 1.91
C GLY A 15 10.68 -22.03 1.92
N PHE A 16 9.62 -21.50 2.51
CA PHE A 16 8.27 -22.07 2.47
C PHE A 16 7.35 -21.12 1.70
N VAL A 17 6.65 -21.62 0.67
CA VAL A 17 5.73 -20.84 -0.16
C VAL A 17 4.30 -21.03 0.35
N PHE A 18 3.62 -19.92 0.65
CA PHE A 18 2.19 -19.92 0.98
C PHE A 18 1.35 -19.93 -0.31
N THR A 19 0.36 -20.79 -0.36
CA THR A 19 -0.51 -21.03 -1.51
C THR A 19 -1.96 -21.02 -1.09
N ASP A 20 -2.88 -20.79 -2.03
CA ASP A 20 -4.32 -20.79 -1.73
C ASP A 20 -4.85 -22.20 -1.34
N ASP A 21 -4.06 -23.26 -1.57
CA ASP A 21 -4.42 -24.66 -1.31
C ASP A 21 -3.92 -25.20 0.05
N ASP A 22 -3.10 -24.43 0.78
CA ASP A 22 -2.59 -24.83 2.10
C ASP A 22 -3.24 -24.02 3.24
N PRO A 23 -3.30 -24.57 4.46
CA PRO A 23 -3.99 -23.91 5.57
C PRO A 23 -3.14 -22.84 6.27
N PHE A 24 -1.94 -22.53 5.77
CA PHE A 24 -0.97 -21.75 6.53
C PHE A 24 -1.08 -20.25 6.27
N VAL A 25 -0.85 -19.49 7.35
CA VAL A 25 -0.70 -18.04 7.30
C VAL A 25 0.64 -17.69 7.93
N GLY A 26 1.43 -16.89 7.21
CA GLY A 26 2.66 -16.29 7.69
C GLY A 26 2.42 -14.87 8.18
N VAL A 27 2.91 -14.55 9.37
CA VAL A 27 2.98 -13.20 9.92
C VAL A 27 4.46 -12.81 10.06
N ASP A 28 4.86 -11.72 9.41
CA ASP A 28 6.21 -11.17 9.48
C ASP A 28 6.23 -9.90 10.34
N LEU A 29 7.15 -9.86 11.30
CA LEU A 29 7.31 -8.78 12.27
C LEU A 29 8.75 -8.26 12.18
N ASP A 30 8.95 -7.21 11.40
CA ASP A 30 10.26 -6.60 11.16
C ASP A 30 10.71 -5.73 12.33
N HIS A 31 12.01 -5.77 12.64
CA HIS A 31 12.67 -4.87 13.61
C HIS A 31 12.01 -4.83 15.00
N CYS A 32 11.53 -5.97 15.46
CA CYS A 32 10.80 -6.10 16.73
C CYS A 32 11.62 -6.65 17.89
N LEU A 33 12.86 -7.07 17.66
CA LEU A 33 13.77 -7.54 18.72
C LEU A 33 14.69 -6.41 19.14
N GLU A 34 14.71 -6.13 20.45
CA GLU A 34 15.65 -5.19 21.04
C GLU A 34 17.09 -5.72 20.93
N PRO A 35 18.04 -4.97 20.32
CA PRO A 35 19.39 -5.49 20.05
C PRO A 35 20.18 -5.90 21.30
N GLU A 36 19.94 -5.25 22.43
CA GLU A 36 20.68 -5.49 23.68
C GLU A 36 20.12 -6.67 24.48
N THR A 37 18.80 -6.80 24.51
CA THR A 37 18.09 -7.75 25.39
C THR A 37 17.59 -8.98 24.64
N GLY A 38 17.41 -8.90 23.32
CA GLY A 38 16.73 -9.92 22.52
C GLY A 38 15.22 -10.01 22.80
N ASN A 39 14.67 -9.09 23.61
CA ASN A 39 13.25 -9.08 23.94
C ASN A 39 12.42 -8.50 22.80
N LEU A 40 11.16 -8.92 22.73
CA LEU A 40 10.19 -8.30 21.84
C LEU A 40 9.81 -6.91 22.34
N LEU A 41 9.56 -6.00 21.40
CA LEU A 41 8.82 -4.78 21.70
C LEU A 41 7.45 -5.13 22.32
N PRO A 42 6.93 -4.34 23.28
CA PRO A 42 5.72 -4.70 24.03
C PRO A 42 4.51 -5.06 23.16
N TRP A 43 4.23 -4.26 22.12
CA TRP A 43 3.11 -4.50 21.21
C TRP A 43 3.28 -5.76 20.33
N VAL A 44 4.54 -6.19 20.13
CA VAL A 44 4.84 -7.43 19.39
C VAL A 44 4.67 -8.63 20.29
N SER A 45 5.02 -8.53 21.58
CA SER A 45 4.69 -9.57 22.56
C SER A 45 3.20 -9.87 22.56
N GLU A 46 2.34 -8.85 22.56
CA GLU A 46 0.88 -9.04 22.51
C GLU A 46 0.42 -9.84 21.27
N ILE A 47 1.08 -9.64 20.11
CA ILE A 47 0.79 -10.39 18.87
C ILE A 47 1.27 -11.83 19.00
N VAL A 48 2.50 -12.05 19.47
CA VAL A 48 3.09 -13.38 19.63
C VAL A 48 2.31 -14.19 20.65
N ASP A 49 1.96 -13.60 21.78
CA ASP A 49 1.19 -14.22 22.87
C ASP A 49 -0.24 -14.55 22.41
N LEU A 50 -0.88 -13.65 21.65
CA LEU A 50 -2.23 -13.89 21.14
C LEU A 50 -2.25 -14.99 20.07
N LEU A 51 -1.25 -15.02 19.19
CA LEU A 51 -1.18 -16.04 18.15
C LEU A 51 -0.69 -17.37 18.70
N ASP A 52 0.21 -17.40 19.68
CA ASP A 52 0.71 -18.61 20.34
C ASP A 52 0.84 -19.80 19.36
N SER A 53 1.74 -19.64 18.40
CA SER A 53 2.00 -20.58 17.31
C SER A 53 3.47 -20.48 16.93
N TYR A 54 3.92 -21.35 16.02
CA TYR A 54 5.32 -21.45 15.62
C TYR A 54 5.92 -20.08 15.36
N THR A 55 6.95 -19.71 16.12
CA THR A 55 7.62 -18.42 16.02
C THR A 55 9.12 -18.62 15.95
N GLU A 56 9.75 -18.02 14.95
CA GLU A 56 11.20 -18.10 14.75
C GLU A 56 11.83 -16.72 14.56
N ILE A 57 13.10 -16.58 14.94
CA ILE A 57 13.90 -15.40 14.66
C ILE A 57 14.20 -15.36 13.15
N SER A 58 13.91 -14.22 12.51
CA SER A 58 14.15 -13.98 11.08
C SER A 58 15.65 -14.02 10.74
N PRO A 59 16.03 -14.21 9.45
CA PRO A 59 17.44 -14.23 9.04
C PRO A 59 18.24 -12.98 9.41
N SER A 60 17.56 -11.83 9.56
CA SER A 60 18.21 -10.58 9.96
C SER A 60 18.64 -10.56 11.43
N GLY A 61 18.08 -11.44 12.26
CA GLY A 61 18.24 -11.42 13.72
C GLY A 61 17.48 -10.30 14.44
N THR A 62 16.79 -9.41 13.71
CA THR A 62 16.13 -8.23 14.30
C THR A 62 14.61 -8.32 14.36
N GLY A 63 14.02 -9.33 13.72
CA GLY A 63 12.58 -9.56 13.67
C GLY A 63 12.22 -11.03 13.88
N VAL A 64 10.93 -11.33 14.00
CA VAL A 64 10.41 -12.70 14.12
C VAL A 64 9.36 -13.01 13.05
N LYS A 65 9.20 -14.29 12.70
CA LYS A 65 8.16 -14.79 11.81
C LYS A 65 7.28 -15.78 12.56
N ILE A 66 5.97 -15.66 12.40
CA ILE A 66 4.98 -16.56 12.98
C ILE A 66 4.31 -17.35 11.85
N ILE A 67 4.19 -18.66 12.02
CA ILE A 67 3.41 -19.53 11.13
C ILE A 67 2.28 -20.17 11.94
N LEU A 68 1.06 -20.04 11.43
CA LEU A 68 -0.14 -20.59 12.05
C LEU A 68 -1.05 -21.24 10.99
N GLU A 69 -2.00 -22.07 11.45
CA GLU A 69 -3.09 -22.53 10.59
C GLU A 69 -4.32 -21.61 10.73
N SER A 70 -4.98 -21.30 9.62
CA SER A 70 -6.22 -20.55 9.62
C SER A 70 -7.22 -21.07 8.59
N SER A 71 -8.52 -21.00 8.92
CA SER A 71 -9.60 -21.27 7.98
C SER A 71 -10.26 -19.95 7.56
N GLY A 72 -10.50 -19.80 6.26
CA GLY A 72 -11.14 -18.62 5.70
C GLY A 72 -10.15 -17.57 5.18
N MET A 73 -10.66 -16.66 4.35
CA MET A 73 -9.84 -15.64 3.70
C MET A 73 -9.52 -14.48 4.63
N LEU A 74 -8.31 -13.94 4.54
CA LEU A 74 -7.93 -12.65 5.12
C LEU A 74 -8.04 -11.57 4.02
N PRO A 75 -9.11 -10.74 4.04
CA PRO A 75 -9.39 -9.83 2.95
C PRO A 75 -8.56 -8.53 3.03
N GLY A 76 -8.08 -8.05 1.89
CA GLY A 76 -7.59 -6.67 1.79
C GLY A 76 -6.09 -6.48 2.07
N ARG A 77 -5.75 -5.53 2.95
CA ARG A 77 -4.37 -5.08 3.16
C ARG A 77 -3.57 -6.13 3.92
N ARG A 78 -2.32 -6.31 3.48
CA ARG A 78 -1.40 -7.33 4.02
C ARG A 78 -0.23 -6.73 4.78
N LYS A 79 0.01 -5.42 4.69
CA LYS A 79 1.13 -4.72 5.36
C LYS A 79 0.60 -3.51 6.12
N SER A 80 0.83 -3.49 7.44
CA SER A 80 0.39 -2.40 8.31
C SER A 80 1.42 -1.27 8.33
N SER A 81 1.01 -0.08 8.79
CA SER A 81 1.95 1.03 9.03
C SER A 81 2.93 0.76 10.18
N LEU A 82 2.66 -0.26 11.00
CA LEU A 82 3.52 -0.70 12.10
C LEU A 82 4.58 -1.73 11.64
N GLY A 83 4.64 -2.05 10.34
CA GLY A 83 5.61 -3.03 9.82
C GLY A 83 5.18 -4.49 10.00
N VAL A 84 3.91 -4.75 10.32
CA VAL A 84 3.37 -6.12 10.36
C VAL A 84 2.93 -6.53 8.96
N GLU A 85 3.40 -7.66 8.48
CA GLU A 85 2.93 -8.26 7.23
C GLU A 85 2.21 -9.60 7.46
N ILE A 86 1.08 -9.84 6.79
CA ILE A 86 0.28 -11.06 6.91
C ILE A 86 0.00 -11.64 5.51
N TYR A 87 0.40 -12.88 5.28
CA TYR A 87 0.25 -13.57 3.99
C TYR A 87 -0.33 -14.97 4.17
N SER A 88 -1.40 -15.26 3.44
CA SER A 88 -1.95 -16.61 3.26
C SER A 88 -1.58 -17.22 1.90
N SER A 89 -1.13 -16.40 0.94
CA SER A 89 -0.73 -16.88 -0.39
C SER A 89 0.12 -15.88 -1.17
N GLY A 90 0.83 -16.37 -2.19
CA GLY A 90 1.56 -15.54 -3.17
C GLY A 90 2.87 -14.95 -2.65
N ARG A 91 3.37 -15.45 -1.51
CA ARG A 91 4.65 -15.10 -0.92
C ARG A 91 5.33 -16.34 -0.37
N TYR A 92 6.65 -16.28 -0.26
CA TYR A 92 7.42 -17.26 0.48
C TYR A 92 8.04 -16.60 1.72
N PHE A 93 8.19 -17.35 2.79
CA PHE A 93 9.02 -16.98 3.93
C PHE A 93 10.30 -17.81 3.91
N THR A 94 11.42 -17.19 4.27
CA THR A 94 12.62 -17.91 4.71
C THR A 94 12.32 -18.62 6.03
N ILE A 95 12.74 -19.87 6.18
CA ILE A 95 12.62 -20.66 7.41
C ILE A 95 14.01 -20.81 8.03
N THR A 96 14.20 -20.31 9.25
CA THR A 96 15.48 -20.37 9.96
C THR A 96 15.56 -21.56 10.92
N GLY A 97 14.43 -22.02 11.45
CA GLY A 97 14.40 -23.01 12.52
C GLY A 97 14.90 -22.47 13.87
N HIS A 98 15.23 -21.18 13.96
CA HIS A 98 15.69 -20.53 15.19
C HIS A 98 14.47 -20.17 16.05
N VAL A 99 13.90 -21.18 16.70
CA VAL A 99 12.68 -21.03 17.52
C VAL A 99 12.86 -19.95 18.58
N PHE A 100 11.89 -19.03 18.64
CA PHE A 100 11.81 -17.98 19.63
C PHE A 100 10.95 -18.44 20.82
N ASN A 101 11.48 -18.32 22.05
CA ASN A 101 10.77 -18.60 23.31
C ASN A 101 9.92 -19.88 23.30
N GLU A 102 10.50 -20.99 22.83
CA GLU A 102 9.88 -22.33 22.85
C GLU A 102 8.63 -22.51 21.97
N HIS A 103 8.21 -21.49 21.19
CA HIS A 103 7.09 -21.56 20.24
C HIS A 103 7.44 -22.43 19.02
N SER A 104 7.56 -23.73 19.23
CA SER A 104 8.03 -24.72 18.25
C SER A 104 6.91 -25.44 17.50
N LEU A 105 5.64 -25.19 17.86
CA LEU A 105 4.48 -25.89 17.29
C LEU A 105 3.57 -24.93 16.51
N ILE A 106 3.13 -25.36 15.33
CA ILE A 106 2.11 -24.66 14.56
C ILE A 106 0.75 -24.97 15.17
N HIS A 107 -0.04 -23.94 15.46
CA HIS A 107 -1.39 -24.05 16.00
C HIS A 107 -2.43 -23.42 15.07
N LYS A 108 -3.66 -23.95 15.10
CA LYS A 108 -4.80 -23.31 14.46
C LYS A 108 -5.29 -22.12 15.27
N ARG A 109 -5.32 -20.94 14.64
CA ARG A 109 -5.51 -19.63 15.28
C ARG A 109 -6.39 -18.68 14.46
N THR A 110 -7.45 -19.25 13.87
CA THR A 110 -8.34 -18.56 12.94
C THR A 110 -8.95 -17.28 13.55
N ASP A 111 -9.49 -17.36 14.76
CA ASP A 111 -10.15 -16.21 15.37
C ASP A 111 -9.14 -15.13 15.77
N GLN A 112 -7.97 -15.54 16.26
CA GLN A 112 -6.88 -14.66 16.70
C GLN A 112 -6.29 -13.88 15.53
N ILE A 113 -6.00 -14.55 14.40
CA ILE A 113 -5.46 -13.87 13.23
C ILE A 113 -6.50 -12.94 12.59
N GLN A 114 -7.79 -13.30 12.62
CA GLN A 114 -8.86 -12.41 12.17
C GLN A 114 -8.99 -11.17 13.07
N GLN A 115 -8.85 -11.32 14.39
CA GLN A 115 -8.83 -10.22 15.33
C GLN A 115 -7.66 -9.26 15.07
N ILE A 116 -6.44 -9.79 14.93
CA ILE A 116 -5.24 -9.00 14.61
C ILE A 116 -5.43 -8.29 13.27
N HIS A 117 -5.88 -9.01 12.26
CA HIS A 117 -6.13 -8.45 10.93
C HIS A 117 -7.14 -7.29 11.00
N LYS A 118 -8.25 -7.45 11.71
CA LYS A 118 -9.25 -6.38 11.86
C LYS A 118 -8.69 -5.13 12.56
N THR A 119 -7.84 -5.33 13.56
CA THR A 119 -7.20 -4.23 14.33
C THR A 119 -6.16 -3.49 13.50
N LEU A 120 -5.31 -4.22 12.76
CA LEU A 120 -4.24 -3.63 11.94
C LEU A 120 -4.74 -3.07 10.61
N PHE A 121 -5.82 -3.64 10.08
CA PHE A 121 -6.41 -3.31 8.80
C PHE A 121 -7.88 -2.93 8.97
N PRO A 122 -8.21 -1.90 9.77
CA PRO A 122 -9.58 -1.45 9.88
C PRO A 122 -10.09 -1.09 8.48
N PRO A 123 -11.36 -1.41 8.17
CA PRO A 123 -11.95 -1.03 6.90
C PRO A 123 -11.82 0.48 6.75
N SER A 124 -11.03 0.90 5.76
CA SER A 124 -11.08 2.30 5.31
C SER A 124 -12.27 2.45 4.37
N PRO A 125 -12.82 3.66 4.22
CA PRO A 125 -13.77 3.93 3.15
C PRO A 125 -13.23 3.37 1.83
N THR A 126 -14.07 2.67 1.08
CA THR A 126 -13.65 2.06 -0.18
C THR A 126 -13.28 3.16 -1.18
N ASN A 127 -12.49 2.83 -2.20
CA ASN A 127 -12.24 3.81 -3.25
C ASN A 127 -13.55 4.21 -3.93
N THR A 128 -14.52 3.28 -4.01
CA THR A 128 -15.86 3.55 -4.55
C THR A 128 -16.62 4.57 -3.71
N ASP A 129 -16.58 4.46 -2.39
CA ASP A 129 -17.18 5.44 -1.47
C ASP A 129 -16.52 6.81 -1.65
N SER A 130 -15.18 6.85 -1.67
CA SER A 130 -14.41 8.08 -1.91
C SER A 130 -14.75 8.72 -3.27
N ILE A 131 -14.80 7.94 -4.36
CA ILE A 131 -15.19 8.45 -5.69
C ILE A 131 -16.60 9.06 -5.63
N SER A 132 -17.57 8.37 -5.03
CA SER A 132 -18.94 8.88 -4.94
C SER A 132 -19.04 10.17 -4.12
N LYS A 133 -18.26 10.28 -3.03
CA LYS A 133 -18.14 11.50 -2.21
C LYS A 133 -17.64 12.68 -3.03
N TYR A 134 -16.65 12.46 -3.91
CA TYR A 134 -15.99 13.53 -4.67
C TYR A 134 -16.58 13.77 -6.07
N ALA A 135 -17.43 12.88 -6.58
CA ALA A 135 -18.09 13.01 -7.88
C ALA A 135 -18.95 14.29 -8.01
N MET A 136 -19.34 14.90 -6.89
CA MET A 136 -20.07 16.18 -6.85
C MET A 136 -19.15 17.42 -6.73
N GLY A 137 -17.83 17.24 -6.70
CA GLY A 137 -16.85 18.33 -6.65
C GLY A 137 -16.77 19.08 -7.98
N GLN A 138 -17.53 20.17 -8.12
CA GLN A 138 -17.44 21.04 -9.30
C GLN A 138 -16.21 21.94 -9.21
N GLN A 139 -15.16 21.58 -9.95
CA GLN A 139 -14.07 22.52 -10.22
C GLN A 139 -14.53 23.53 -11.27
N THR A 140 -14.36 24.82 -10.99
CA THR A 140 -14.72 25.91 -11.90
C THR A 140 -13.67 26.21 -12.96
N ALA A 141 -12.41 25.83 -12.71
CA ALA A 141 -11.34 26.02 -13.68
C ALA A 141 -11.32 24.92 -14.75
N SER A 142 -11.07 25.31 -16.00
CA SER A 142 -10.89 24.35 -17.09
C SER A 142 -9.57 23.59 -16.98
N ASP A 143 -9.48 22.44 -17.64
CA ASP A 143 -8.26 21.64 -17.72
C ASP A 143 -7.07 22.50 -18.22
N GLU A 144 -7.29 23.39 -19.19
CA GLU A 144 -6.25 24.29 -19.71
C GLU A 144 -5.80 25.33 -18.67
N GLN A 145 -6.73 25.93 -17.93
CA GLN A 145 -6.38 26.90 -16.88
C GLN A 145 -5.53 26.24 -15.78
N ILE A 146 -5.88 25.01 -15.40
CA ILE A 146 -5.13 24.19 -14.44
C ILE A 146 -3.74 23.88 -14.97
N LEU A 147 -3.63 23.39 -16.20
CA LEU A 147 -2.35 23.08 -16.84
C LEU A 147 -1.44 24.31 -16.91
N THR A 148 -1.96 25.46 -17.34
CA THR A 148 -1.20 26.72 -17.39
C THR A 148 -0.68 27.11 -16.01
N ARG A 149 -1.54 27.08 -14.99
CA ARG A 149 -1.15 27.45 -13.61
C ARG A 149 -0.15 26.47 -13.01
N ALA A 150 -0.37 25.16 -13.17
CA ALA A 150 0.52 24.12 -12.67
C ALA A 150 1.93 24.23 -13.27
N LYS A 151 2.03 24.50 -14.58
CA LYS A 151 3.31 24.69 -15.28
C LYS A 151 4.06 25.96 -14.82
N ALA A 152 3.32 27.03 -14.53
CA ALA A 152 3.87 28.34 -14.17
C ALA A 152 4.18 28.50 -12.66
N ALA A 153 3.75 27.56 -11.82
CA ALA A 153 3.99 27.61 -10.37
C ALA A 153 5.49 27.56 -10.03
N LYS A 154 5.85 28.00 -8.81
CA LYS A 154 7.24 27.96 -8.30
C LYS A 154 7.88 26.56 -8.42
N ASN A 155 7.09 25.51 -8.17
CA ASN A 155 7.47 24.10 -8.31
C ASN A 155 6.95 23.46 -9.61
N GLY A 156 6.52 24.26 -10.60
CA GLY A 156 5.95 23.79 -11.86
C GLY A 156 6.93 23.04 -12.76
N TRP A 157 8.23 23.11 -12.46
CA TRP A 157 9.24 22.27 -13.10
C TRP A 157 9.00 20.78 -12.85
N LYS A 158 8.60 20.40 -11.62
CA LYS A 158 8.31 19.01 -11.25
C LYS A 158 7.09 18.50 -12.01
N PHE A 159 6.07 19.35 -12.12
CA PHE A 159 4.87 19.06 -12.91
C PHE A 159 5.23 18.79 -14.38
N ARG A 160 6.02 19.66 -15.02
CA ARG A 160 6.46 19.49 -16.41
C ARG A 160 7.19 18.16 -16.63
N GLN A 161 8.17 17.86 -15.77
CA GLN A 161 8.94 16.62 -15.86
C GLN A 161 8.05 15.38 -15.72
N LEU A 162 7.12 15.36 -14.76
CA LEU A 162 6.19 14.25 -14.60
C LEU A 162 5.23 14.12 -15.79
N CYS A 163 4.74 15.23 -16.35
CA CYS A 163 3.92 15.19 -17.56
C CYS A 163 4.66 14.61 -18.76
N GLU A 164 5.97 14.78 -18.84
CA GLU A 164 6.85 14.21 -19.87
C GLU A 164 7.31 12.77 -19.55
N GLY A 165 6.84 12.18 -18.44
CA GLY A 165 7.14 10.80 -18.07
C GLY A 165 8.46 10.61 -17.34
N ALA A 166 9.07 11.68 -16.84
CA ALA A 166 10.35 11.59 -16.13
C ALA A 166 10.20 10.85 -14.79
N LEU A 167 10.99 9.79 -14.61
CA LEU A 167 11.01 8.97 -13.39
C LEU A 167 12.24 9.21 -12.50
N SER A 168 13.12 10.13 -12.89
CA SER A 168 14.42 10.36 -12.23
C SER A 168 14.32 10.72 -10.75
N HIS A 169 13.26 11.41 -10.35
CA HIS A 169 12.99 11.78 -8.95
C HIS A 169 12.31 10.68 -8.13
N HIS A 170 12.02 9.55 -8.76
CA HIS A 170 11.28 8.42 -8.19
C HIS A 170 12.06 7.11 -8.31
N SER A 171 13.38 7.17 -8.49
CA SER A 171 14.24 5.98 -8.63
C SER A 171 13.76 4.99 -9.70
N GLY A 172 13.12 5.49 -10.77
CA GLY A 172 12.51 4.65 -11.81
C GLY A 172 11.15 4.02 -11.45
N ASN A 173 10.59 4.30 -10.27
CA ASN A 173 9.31 3.78 -9.85
C ASN A 173 8.14 4.56 -10.48
N ALA A 174 7.58 3.99 -11.55
CA ALA A 174 6.45 4.58 -12.27
C ALA A 174 5.22 4.81 -11.38
N SER A 175 4.94 3.92 -10.41
CA SER A 175 3.76 4.05 -9.56
C SER A 175 3.88 5.20 -8.55
N GLU A 176 5.11 5.52 -8.13
CA GLU A 176 5.39 6.70 -7.30
C GLU A 176 5.28 8.00 -8.10
N ALA A 177 5.76 8.00 -9.35
CA ALA A 177 5.62 9.13 -10.26
C ALA A 177 4.14 9.43 -10.55
N ASP A 178 3.33 8.39 -10.80
CA ASP A 178 1.88 8.52 -11.00
C ASP A 178 1.23 9.21 -9.79
N LEU A 179 1.47 8.70 -8.59
CA LEU A 179 0.93 9.28 -7.36
C LEU A 179 1.42 10.71 -7.15
N SER A 180 2.69 11.00 -7.43
CA SER A 180 3.24 12.36 -7.32
C SER A 180 2.55 13.32 -8.29
N LEU A 181 2.28 12.91 -9.54
CA LEU A 181 1.55 13.75 -10.49
C LEU A 181 0.11 13.96 -10.03
N CYS A 182 -0.57 12.90 -9.58
CA CYS A 182 -1.92 13.00 -9.03
C CYS A 182 -2.01 13.92 -7.81
N ARG A 183 -1.01 13.96 -6.93
CA ARG A 183 -0.99 14.91 -5.79
C ARG A 183 -0.88 16.37 -6.24
N ILE A 184 -0.08 16.64 -7.28
CA ILE A 184 -0.01 17.98 -7.88
C ILE A 184 -1.36 18.33 -8.51
N LEU A 185 -1.94 17.41 -9.28
CA LEU A 185 -3.24 17.62 -9.91
C LEU A 185 -4.35 17.79 -8.87
N ALA A 186 -4.38 17.02 -7.78
CA ALA A 186 -5.36 17.16 -6.71
C ALA A 186 -5.30 18.54 -6.05
N PHE A 187 -4.09 19.08 -5.83
CA PHE A 187 -3.94 20.46 -5.35
C PHE A 187 -4.64 21.46 -6.28
N TRP A 188 -4.43 21.37 -7.61
CA TRP A 188 -5.00 22.32 -8.55
C TRP A 188 -6.46 22.06 -8.92
N CYS A 189 -6.87 20.80 -9.11
CA CYS A 189 -8.22 20.42 -9.51
C CYS A 189 -9.19 20.46 -8.33
N GLY A 190 -8.70 20.49 -7.09
CA GLY A 190 -9.53 20.22 -5.92
C GLY A 190 -9.96 18.75 -5.87
N PRO A 191 -10.98 18.41 -5.06
CA PRO A 191 -11.51 17.06 -4.96
C PRO A 191 -12.42 16.73 -6.17
N CYS A 192 -11.85 16.74 -7.38
CA CYS A 192 -12.55 16.46 -8.65
C CYS A 192 -11.85 15.29 -9.37
N PRO A 193 -12.21 14.03 -9.07
CA PRO A 193 -11.54 12.84 -9.61
C PRO A 193 -11.51 12.79 -11.14
N GLU A 194 -12.63 13.14 -11.77
CA GLU A 194 -12.80 13.07 -13.23
C GLU A 194 -11.87 14.06 -13.94
N GLN A 195 -11.66 15.24 -13.37
CA GLN A 195 -10.75 16.23 -13.95
C GLN A 195 -9.29 15.81 -13.78
N ILE A 196 -8.93 15.25 -12.63
CA ILE A 196 -7.59 14.70 -12.40
C ILE A 196 -7.32 13.57 -13.40
N ASP A 197 -8.26 12.64 -13.59
CA ASP A 197 -8.15 11.54 -14.55
C ASP A 197 -7.99 12.06 -15.99
N ARG A 198 -8.85 12.98 -16.45
CA ARG A 198 -8.74 13.59 -17.79
C ARG A 198 -7.39 14.24 -18.02
N ILE A 199 -6.84 14.96 -17.04
CA ILE A 199 -5.54 15.63 -17.19
C ILE A 199 -4.40 14.61 -17.12
N PHE A 200 -4.48 13.61 -16.24
CA PHE A 200 -3.47 12.56 -16.11
C PHE A 200 -3.32 11.77 -17.43
N ARG A 201 -4.43 11.44 -18.09
CA ARG A 201 -4.43 10.74 -19.39
C ARG A 201 -3.73 11.50 -20.51
N ARG A 202 -3.53 12.82 -20.37
CA ARG A 202 -2.77 13.64 -21.33
C ARG A 202 -1.26 13.63 -21.06
N SER A 203 -0.82 13.02 -19.96
CA SER A 203 0.61 12.89 -19.63
C SER A 203 1.23 11.66 -20.28
N ALA A 204 2.56 11.68 -20.42
CA ALA A 204 3.33 10.53 -20.87
C ALA A 204 3.45 9.41 -19.81
N LEU A 205 2.92 9.59 -18.59
CA LEU A 205 2.85 8.53 -17.57
C LEU A 205 1.67 7.58 -17.77
N PHE A 206 0.66 8.00 -18.56
CA PHE A 206 -0.50 7.17 -18.86
C PHE A 206 -0.11 5.88 -19.59
N ARG A 207 -0.66 4.76 -19.12
CA ARG A 207 -0.41 3.41 -19.62
C ARG A 207 -1.60 2.48 -19.31
N PRO A 208 -1.75 1.32 -19.99
CA PRO A 208 -2.90 0.42 -19.82
C PRO A 208 -3.22 0.05 -18.36
N LYS A 209 -2.18 -0.10 -17.51
CA LYS A 209 -2.31 -0.30 -16.06
C LYS A 209 -3.31 0.65 -15.40
N TRP A 210 -3.40 1.90 -15.87
CA TRP A 210 -4.30 2.91 -15.32
C TRP A 210 -5.76 2.45 -15.25
N ASP A 211 -6.20 1.67 -16.24
CA ASP A 211 -7.58 1.20 -16.38
C ASP A 211 -7.78 -0.25 -15.90
N GLU A 212 -6.73 -0.90 -15.39
CA GLU A 212 -6.81 -2.27 -14.86
C GLU A 212 -7.45 -2.29 -13.47
N LYS A 213 -8.37 -3.23 -13.24
CA LYS A 213 -8.91 -3.51 -11.90
C LYS A 213 -7.77 -3.94 -10.99
N HIS A 214 -7.59 -3.22 -9.88
CA HIS A 214 -6.44 -3.41 -9.00
C HIS A 214 -6.84 -3.60 -7.53
N TYR A 215 -8.02 -3.12 -7.14
CA TYR A 215 -8.48 -3.14 -5.77
C TYR A 215 -9.64 -4.14 -5.58
N GLY A 216 -9.79 -4.65 -4.35
CA GLY A 216 -10.82 -5.63 -4.01
C GLY A 216 -12.26 -5.07 -4.05
N ASP A 217 -12.42 -3.75 -4.08
CA ASP A 217 -13.69 -3.04 -4.31
C ASP A 217 -14.03 -2.90 -5.81
N GLY A 218 -13.20 -3.43 -6.70
CA GLY A 218 -13.40 -3.38 -8.15
C GLY A 218 -12.90 -2.10 -8.81
N CYS A 219 -12.34 -1.15 -8.06
CA CYS A 219 -11.73 0.05 -8.63
C CYS A 219 -10.47 -0.25 -9.44
N THR A 220 -10.24 0.59 -10.45
CA THR A 220 -9.01 0.55 -11.25
C THR A 220 -7.82 1.13 -10.49
N TYR A 221 -6.61 0.80 -10.94
CA TYR A 221 -5.38 1.39 -10.41
C TYR A 221 -5.41 2.93 -10.44
N GLY A 222 -5.88 3.52 -11.55
CA GLY A 222 -5.98 4.96 -11.72
C GLY A 222 -6.96 5.59 -10.73
N GLN A 223 -8.16 5.01 -10.60
CA GLN A 223 -9.16 5.45 -9.64
C GLN A 223 -8.63 5.49 -8.21
N GLY A 224 -8.01 4.40 -7.74
CA GLY A 224 -7.44 4.37 -6.38
C GLY A 224 -6.26 5.32 -6.20
N THR A 225 -5.45 5.54 -7.24
CA THR A 225 -4.35 6.52 -7.21
C THR A 225 -4.87 7.95 -7.06
N VAL A 226 -5.94 8.30 -7.79
CA VAL A 226 -6.61 9.60 -7.69
C VAL A 226 -7.25 9.80 -6.32
N CYS A 227 -7.99 8.81 -5.80
CA CYS A 227 -8.58 8.87 -4.46
C CYS A 227 -7.50 9.11 -3.40
N LYS A 228 -6.42 8.32 -3.43
CA LYS A 228 -5.30 8.47 -2.50
C LYS A 228 -4.67 9.86 -2.54
N ALA A 229 -4.57 10.46 -3.73
CA ALA A 229 -4.05 11.82 -3.87
C ALA A 229 -5.00 12.87 -3.29
N ILE A 230 -6.31 12.75 -3.53
CA ILE A 230 -7.33 13.68 -2.99
C ILE A 230 -7.39 13.58 -1.46
N GLU A 231 -7.44 12.37 -0.91
CA GLU A 231 -7.49 12.13 0.54
C GLU A 231 -6.27 12.71 1.25
N ALA A 232 -5.09 12.60 0.64
CA ALA A 232 -3.87 13.22 1.18
C ALA A 232 -3.99 14.75 1.25
N GLN A 233 -4.51 15.39 0.19
CA GLN A 233 -4.66 16.85 0.19
C GLN A 233 -5.80 17.32 1.09
N GLU A 234 -6.87 16.54 1.24
CA GLU A 234 -7.96 16.84 2.17
C GLU A 234 -7.49 16.80 3.63
N LYS A 235 -6.70 15.79 4.00
CA LYS A 235 -6.08 15.70 5.34
C LYS A 235 -5.20 16.91 5.67
N GLU A 236 -4.53 17.45 4.66
CA GLU A 236 -3.70 18.66 4.77
C GLU A 236 -4.50 19.97 4.60
N ASN A 237 -5.81 19.90 4.28
CA ASN A 237 -6.66 21.01 3.86
C ASN A 237 -6.01 21.90 2.78
N ASN A 238 -5.33 21.25 1.83
CA ASN A 238 -4.37 21.86 0.92
C ASN A 238 -4.86 21.80 -0.53
N PHE A 239 -6.05 22.34 -0.78
CA PHE A 239 -6.57 22.53 -2.13
C PHE A 239 -6.38 23.98 -2.58
N PHE A 240 -6.04 24.17 -3.85
CA PHE A 240 -5.98 25.49 -4.45
C PHE A 240 -7.40 26.08 -4.58
N LYS A 241 -7.57 27.30 -4.06
CA LYS A 241 -8.84 28.02 -4.12
C LYS A 241 -8.91 28.86 -5.38
N TRP A 242 -9.61 28.37 -6.40
CA TRP A 242 -9.96 29.17 -7.57
C TRP A 242 -10.97 30.24 -7.18
N ARG A 243 -10.73 31.49 -7.61
CA ARG A 243 -11.74 32.54 -7.45
C ARG A 243 -12.86 32.24 -8.44
N HIS A 244 -14.10 32.15 -7.96
CA HIS A 244 -15.26 32.20 -8.84
C HIS A 244 -15.16 33.50 -9.65
N GLY A 245 -15.03 33.38 -10.96
CA GLY A 245 -15.04 34.55 -11.83
C GLY A 245 -16.40 35.22 -11.71
N THR A 246 -16.46 36.41 -11.13
CA THR A 246 -17.47 37.38 -11.53
C THR A 246 -17.18 37.72 -12.98
N ALA A 247 -17.87 37.03 -13.90
CA ALA A 247 -18.12 37.59 -15.21
C ALA A 247 -18.99 38.83 -15.00
N GLY A 248 -18.44 40.04 -15.21
CA GLY A 248 -19.23 41.26 -15.06
C GLY A 248 -18.44 42.58 -14.98
N ILE A 249 -18.07 43.09 -16.17
CA ILE A 249 -18.16 44.52 -16.58
C ILE A 249 -17.56 45.58 -15.63
N ARG A 250 -16.35 46.06 -15.95
CA ARG A 250 -16.05 47.41 -16.48
C ARG A 250 -14.58 47.51 -16.87
#